data_AF-A0A960IHQ7-F1
#
_entry.id   AF-A0A960IHQ7-F1
#
_cell.length_a   1.000
_cell.length_b   1.000
_cell.length_c   1.000
_cell.angle_alpha   90.00
_cell.angle_beta   90.00
_cell.angle_gamma   90.00
#
_symmetry.space_group_name_H-M   'P 1'
#
loop_
_entity.id
_entity.type
_entity.pdbx_description
1 polymer ?
#
loop_
_entity_poly.entity_id
_entity_poly.type
_entity_poly.pdbx_seq_one_letter_code
_entity_poly.pdbx_strand_id
1 'polypeptide(L)'
;SFMVIFPLTFVANTFVPIDDLPGPLKTFAEWNPVSAVTQAARELFGNIPPGVSAPDVWSLQNPIAYTLIWIAGTILVFAPLSVRRYKRSGKR
;
A
#
# COMPACT_ATOMS: atom_id res chain seq x y z
N SER A 1 3.50 -16.60 9.09
CA SER A 1 3.63 -15.32 8.36
C SER A 1 3.47 -15.41 6.85
N PHE A 2 3.91 -16.48 6.17
CA PHE A 2 3.84 -16.55 4.69
C PHE A 2 2.40 -16.46 4.12
N MET A 3 1.43 -17.04 4.83
CA MET A 3 0.01 -17.06 4.43
C MET A 3 -0.68 -15.68 4.44
N VAL A 4 -0.12 -14.68 5.15
CA VAL A 4 -0.66 -13.31 5.21
C VAL A 4 0.08 -12.37 4.26
N ILE A 5 1.39 -12.56 4.11
CA ILE A 5 2.22 -11.74 3.21
C ILE A 5 1.89 -12.07 1.74
N PHE A 6 1.69 -13.35 1.42
CA PHE A 6 1.46 -13.82 0.05
C PHE A 6 0.27 -13.15 -0.65
N PRO A 7 -0.97 -13.13 -0.10
CA PRO A 7 -2.08 -12.42 -0.72
C PRO A 7 -1.83 -10.90 -0.80
N LEU A 8 -1.22 -10.32 0.23
CA LEU A 8 -0.99 -8.87 0.30
C LEU A 8 -0.03 -8.37 -0.80
N THR A 9 0.96 -9.19 -1.17
CA THR A 9 1.91 -8.91 -2.25
C THR A 9 1.42 -9.33 -3.64
N PHE A 10 0.58 -10.37 -3.74
CA PHE A 10 0.01 -10.81 -5.02
C PHE A 10 -1.16 -9.93 -5.47
N VAL A 11 -1.95 -9.38 -4.53
CA VAL A 11 -3.01 -8.42 -4.81
C VAL A 11 -2.47 -6.98 -4.74
N ALA A 12 -1.29 -6.78 -5.33
CA ALA A 12 -0.74 -5.47 -5.60
C ALA A 12 -0.77 -5.25 -7.11
N ASN A 13 -1.03 -4.00 -7.51
CA ASN A 13 -1.13 -3.55 -8.90
C ASN A 13 0.18 -3.65 -9.73
N THR A 14 1.13 -4.44 -9.23
CA THR A 14 2.41 -4.78 -9.85
C THR A 14 2.29 -5.91 -10.87
N PHE A 15 1.31 -6.82 -10.76
CA PHE A 15 1.26 -8.04 -11.57
C PHE A 15 0.09 -8.13 -12.56
N VAL A 16 -0.99 -7.36 -12.38
CA VAL A 16 -2.16 -7.37 -13.26
C VAL A 16 -2.64 -5.92 -13.47
N PRO A 17 -2.89 -5.45 -14.71
CA PRO A 17 -3.52 -4.16 -14.96
C PRO A 17 -4.85 -4.06 -14.21
N ILE A 18 -5.11 -2.96 -13.51
CA ILE A 18 -6.37 -2.75 -12.75
C ILE A 18 -7.61 -2.98 -13.62
N ASP A 19 -7.51 -2.69 -14.93
CA ASP A 19 -8.59 -2.81 -15.90
C ASP A 19 -9.07 -4.26 -16.11
N ASP A 20 -8.23 -5.26 -15.81
CA ASP A 20 -8.56 -6.69 -15.95
C ASP A 20 -9.11 -7.31 -14.65
N LEU A 21 -9.21 -6.56 -13.54
CA LEU A 21 -9.65 -7.10 -12.24
C LEU A 21 -11.18 -7.03 -12.04
N PRO A 22 -11.84 -8.15 -11.63
CA PRO A 22 -13.26 -8.16 -11.27
C PRO A 22 -13.57 -7.19 -10.12
N GLY A 23 -14.71 -6.50 -10.16
CA GLY A 23 -15.09 -5.38 -9.28
C GLY A 23 -14.55 -5.37 -7.83
N PRO A 24 -14.79 -6.41 -7.01
CA PRO A 24 -14.31 -6.44 -5.62
C PRO A 24 -12.78 -6.45 -5.50
N LEU A 25 -12.09 -7.11 -6.43
CA LEU A 25 -10.63 -7.17 -6.49
C LEU A 25 -10.05 -5.83 -6.95
N LYS A 26 -10.73 -5.13 -7.86
CA LYS A 26 -10.37 -3.76 -8.27
C LYS A 26 -10.42 -2.80 -7.08
N THR A 27 -11.51 -2.79 -6.31
CA THR A 27 -11.62 -1.92 -5.12
C THR A 27 -10.56 -2.26 -4.07
N PHE A 28 -10.26 -3.53 -3.85
CA PHE A 28 -9.21 -3.92 -2.90
C PHE A 28 -7.82 -3.47 -3.38
N ALA A 29 -7.52 -3.65 -4.67
CA ALA A 29 -6.26 -3.24 -5.26
C ALA A 29 -6.08 -1.71 -5.24
N GLU A 30 -7.15 -0.95 -5.46
CA GLU A 30 -7.19 0.51 -5.43
C GLU A 30 -6.87 1.10 -4.06
N TRP A 31 -7.31 0.45 -2.98
CA TRP A 31 -7.08 0.89 -1.60
C TRP A 31 -5.88 0.25 -0.92
N ASN A 32 -5.14 -0.61 -1.63
CA ASN A 32 -3.96 -1.27 -1.07
C ASN A 32 -2.78 -0.28 -1.00
N PRO A 33 -2.16 -0.06 0.18
CA PRO A 33 -0.97 0.79 0.32
C PRO A 33 0.19 0.36 -0.57
N VAL A 34 0.32 -0.92 -0.90
CA VAL A 34 1.36 -1.43 -1.81
C VAL A 34 1.11 -0.93 -3.24
N SER A 35 -0.14 -0.83 -3.67
CA SER A 35 -0.51 -0.26 -4.98
C SER A 35 -0.15 1.23 -5.06
N ALA A 36 -0.42 2.00 -4.00
CA ALA A 36 -0.07 3.41 -3.94
C ALA A 36 1.45 3.64 -3.97
N VAL A 37 2.24 2.84 -3.24
CA VAL A 37 3.72 2.90 -3.29
C VAL A 37 4.23 2.60 -4.70
N THR A 38 3.67 1.57 -5.35
CA THR A 38 4.06 1.18 -6.71
C THR A 38 3.76 2.30 -7.71
N GLN A 39 2.57 2.91 -7.62
CA GLN A 39 2.17 4.02 -8.47
C GLN A 39 3.06 5.25 -8.23
N ALA A 40 3.31 5.62 -6.97
CA ALA A 40 4.20 6.72 -6.63
C ALA A 40 5.63 6.51 -7.17
N ALA A 41 6.15 5.28 -7.10
CA ALA A 41 7.43 4.94 -7.69
C ALA A 41 7.40 5.12 -9.22
N ARG A 42 6.39 4.60 -9.92
CA ARG A 42 6.26 4.78 -11.38
C ARG A 42 6.23 6.25 -11.79
N GLU A 43 5.50 7.09 -11.06
CA GLU A 43 5.43 8.53 -11.29
C GLU A 43 6.78 9.22 -11.05
N LEU A 44 7.44 8.93 -9.92
CA LEU A 44 8.74 9.52 -9.58
C LEU A 44 9.86 9.08 -10.53
N PHE A 45 9.79 7.85 -11.06
CA PHE A 45 10.73 7.35 -12.06
C PHE A 45 10.35 7.69 -13.51
N GLY A 46 9.21 8.36 -13.74
CA GLY A 46 8.75 8.73 -15.09
C GLY A 46 8.29 7.56 -15.96
N ASN A 47 8.07 6.38 -15.38
CA ASN A 47 7.69 5.14 -16.07
C ASN A 47 6.18 4.91 -16.01
N ILE A 48 5.40 5.88 -16.49
CA ILE A 48 3.95 5.79 -16.54
C ILE A 48 3.56 5.01 -17.79
N PRO A 49 2.89 3.84 -17.69
CA PRO A 49 2.50 3.07 -18.87
C PRO A 49 1.51 3.90 -19.73
N PRO A 50 1.73 4.00 -21.05
CA PRO A 50 0.78 4.69 -21.94
C PRO A 50 -0.55 3.92 -22.00
N GLY A 51 -1.67 4.64 -21.98
CA GLY A 51 -3.02 4.07 -22.10
C GLY A 51 -3.72 3.73 -20.78
N VAL A 52 -3.11 4.03 -19.62
CA VAL A 52 -3.77 3.85 -18.32
C VAL A 52 -4.72 5.02 -18.08
N SER A 53 -6.00 4.72 -17.91
CA SER A 53 -7.03 5.70 -17.55
C SER A 53 -6.66 6.38 -16.22
N ALA A 54 -6.92 7.69 -16.09
CA ALA A 54 -6.74 8.38 -14.82
C ALA A 54 -7.56 7.66 -13.74
N PRO A 55 -6.93 7.21 -12.64
CA PRO A 55 -7.65 6.44 -11.62
C PRO A 55 -8.68 7.32 -10.91
N ASP A 56 -9.91 6.81 -10.72
CA ASP A 56 -11.01 7.55 -10.08
C ASP A 56 -10.86 7.66 -8.54
N VAL A 57 -10.00 6.83 -7.95
CA VAL A 57 -9.79 6.73 -6.50
C VAL A 57 -8.68 7.65 -5.99
N TRP A 58 -8.94 8.31 -4.87
CA TRP A 58 -8.03 9.29 -4.27
C TRP A 58 -6.63 8.73 -3.94
N SER A 59 -6.55 7.46 -3.52
CA SER A 59 -5.30 6.76 -3.20
C SER A 59 -4.33 6.68 -4.39
N LEU A 60 -4.85 6.57 -5.61
CA LEU A 60 -4.07 6.47 -6.83
C LEU A 60 -3.95 7.82 -7.56
N GLN A 61 -4.80 8.79 -7.26
CA GLN A 61 -4.64 10.19 -7.69
C GLN A 61 -3.56 10.92 -6.88
N ASN A 62 -3.40 10.56 -5.60
CA ASN A 62 -2.41 11.15 -4.70
C ASN A 62 -1.52 10.05 -4.09
N PRO A 63 -0.82 9.24 -4.91
CA PRO A 63 -0.15 8.03 -4.45
C PRO A 63 1.02 8.35 -3.50
N ILE A 64 1.70 9.47 -3.72
CA ILE A 64 2.78 9.95 -2.85
C ILE A 64 2.23 10.31 -1.45
N ALA A 65 1.18 11.13 -1.39
CA ALA A 65 0.59 11.56 -0.12
C ALA A 65 -0.03 10.38 0.64
N TYR A 66 -0.74 9.49 -0.06
CA TYR A 66 -1.33 8.29 0.50
C TYR A 66 -0.26 7.37 1.11
N THR A 67 0.86 7.19 0.41
CA THR A 67 2.01 6.42 0.90
C THR A 67 2.60 7.03 2.17
N LEU A 68 2.80 8.36 2.21
CA LEU A 68 3.33 9.05 3.39
C LEU A 68 2.40 8.94 4.60
N ILE A 69 1.08 9.03 4.40
CA ILE A 69 0.08 8.82 5.46
C ILE A 69 0.20 7.42 6.05
N TRP A 70 0.35 6.38 5.22
CA TRP A 70 0.53 5.02 5.69
C TRP A 70 1.83 4.79 6.47
N ILE A 71 2.93 5.40 6.02
CA ILE A 71 4.20 5.38 6.75
C ILE A 71 4.03 6.01 8.13
N ALA A 72 3.47 7.21 8.18
CA ALA A 72 3.24 7.94 9.43
C ALA A 72 2.30 7.16 10.37
N GLY A 73 1.19 6.62 9.86
CA GLY A 73 0.24 5.82 10.63
C GLY A 73 0.87 4.55 11.20
N THR A 74 1.69 3.84 10.41
CA THR A 74 2.41 2.64 10.87
C THR A 74 3.38 2.98 11.99
N ILE A 75 4.18 4.04 11.85
CA ILE A 75 5.11 4.48 12.89
C ILE A 75 4.33 4.88 14.15
N LEU A 76 3.28 5.68 14.00
CA LEU A 76 2.49 6.19 15.13
C LEU A 76 1.78 5.09 15.91
N VAL A 77 1.41 3.98 15.27
CA VAL A 77 0.79 2.82 15.94
C VAL A 77 1.84 1.87 16.50
N PHE A 78 2.80 1.43 15.69
CA PHE A 78 3.72 0.36 16.07
C PHE A 78 4.89 0.83 16.94
N ALA A 79 5.36 2.07 16.81
CA ALA A 79 6.42 2.59 17.67
C ALA A 79 6.01 2.62 19.15
N PRO A 80 4.86 3.22 19.55
CA PRO A 80 4.47 3.21 20.97
C PRO A 80 4.09 1.82 21.46
N LEU A 81 3.48 0.96 20.62
CA LEU A 81 3.20 -0.43 20.99
C LEU A 81 4.49 -1.22 21.26
N SER A 82 5.51 -1.04 20.43
CA SER A 82 6.81 -1.68 20.60
C SER A 82 7.50 -1.21 21.88
N VAL A 83 7.50 0.10 22.15
CA VAL A 83 8.05 0.67 23.39
C VAL A 83 7.30 0.17 24.62
N ARG A 84 5.95 0.13 24.58
CA ARG A 84 5.12 -0.41 25.67
C ARG A 84 5.43 -1.88 25.93
N ARG A 85 5.57 -2.69 24.89
CA ARG A 85 5.86 -4.12 25.01
C ARG A 85 7.27 -4.37 25.54
N TYR A 86 8.27 -3.62 25.05
CA TYR A 86 9.65 -3.69 25.53
C TYR A 86 9.74 -3.36 27.03
N LYS A 87 9.12 -2.26 27.47
CA LYS A 87 9.06 -1.87 28.90
C LYS A 87 8.37 -2.90 29.78
N ARG A 88 7.44 -3.69 29.24
CA ARG A 88 6.72 -4.74 29.98
C ARG A 88 7.55 -6.02 30.09
N SER A 89 8.34 -6.35 29.07
CA SER A 89 9.26 -7.50 29.10
C SER A 89 10.44 -7.29 30.03
N GLY A 90 11.01 -6.08 30.11
CA GLY A 90 12.13 -5.78 31.02
C GLY A 90 11.76 -5.68 32.50
N LYS A 91 10.48 -5.85 32.86
CA LYS A 91 9.97 -5.93 34.24
C LYS A 91 9.76 -7.37 34.73
N ARG A 92 10.05 -8.37 33.89
CA ARG A 92 10.14 -9.79 34.27
C ARG A 92 11.60 -10.17 34.41
#